data_AF-A0A419UX25-F1
#
_entry.id   AF-A0A419UX25-F1
#
_cell.length_a   1.000
_cell.length_b   1.000
_cell.length_c   1.000
_cell.angle_alpha   90.00
_cell.angle_beta   90.00
_cell.angle_gamma   90.00
#
_symmetry.space_group_name_H-M   'P 1'
#
loop_
_entity.id
_entity.type
_entity.pdbx_description
1 polymer ?
#
loop_
_entity_poly.entity_id
_entity_poly.type
_entity_poly.pdbx_seq_one_letter_code
_entity_poly.pdbx_strand_id
1 'polypeptide(L)'
;MNKLLLTVMVLFICSLFVLPAGAATETMYENDSFRIHSVESDGSTILIEGEARVFEATVSYVVEEDGREIDEGFTTATTAGPDWGEFDLEIDVAQLDEGETRDLTVIIFSESADDGSRMDELEIPVTIGEDGGPLPATSTFYPAAMLLGVIIFITGTFLLFRRRATN
;
A
#
# COMPACT_ATOMS: atom_id res chain seq x y z
N MET A 1 -10.75 13.63 -54.71
CA MET A 1 -11.05 13.75 -53.27
C MET A 1 -11.51 12.41 -52.74
N ASN A 2 -11.01 11.79 -51.68
CA ASN A 2 -10.04 12.21 -50.66
C ASN A 2 -9.61 10.94 -49.89
N LYS A 3 -8.95 9.97 -50.55
CA LYS A 3 -8.38 8.80 -49.85
C LYS A 3 -7.32 9.21 -48.81
N LEU A 4 -6.64 10.33 -49.08
CA LEU A 4 -5.72 10.99 -48.15
C LEU A 4 -6.44 11.57 -46.91
N LEU A 5 -7.70 12.01 -47.03
CA LEU A 5 -8.47 12.54 -45.89
C LEU A 5 -8.99 11.41 -44.99
N LEU A 6 -9.33 10.25 -45.57
CA LEU A 6 -9.79 9.10 -44.79
C LEU A 6 -8.64 8.47 -43.98
N THR A 7 -7.44 8.41 -44.54
CA THR A 7 -6.26 7.88 -43.83
C THR A 7 -5.82 8.81 -42.69
N VAL A 8 -5.91 10.13 -42.86
CA VAL A 8 -5.60 11.09 -41.79
C VAL A 8 -6.64 11.06 -40.67
N MET A 9 -7.91 10.80 -40.98
CA MET A 9 -8.97 10.69 -39.96
C MET A 9 -8.86 9.42 -39.10
N VAL A 10 -8.41 8.30 -39.68
CA VAL A 10 -8.20 7.04 -38.93
C VAL A 10 -6.95 7.12 -38.05
N LEU A 11 -5.91 7.84 -38.46
CA LEU A 11 -4.71 8.09 -37.64
C LEU A 11 -4.98 9.06 -36.48
N PHE A 12 -5.96 9.96 -36.61
CA PHE A 12 -6.34 10.87 -35.52
C PHE A 12 -7.20 10.20 -34.44
N ILE A 13 -7.91 9.12 -34.77
CA ILE A 13 -8.73 8.36 -33.81
C ILE A 13 -7.88 7.41 -32.92
N CYS A 14 -6.68 7.01 -33.36
CA CYS A 14 -5.78 6.18 -32.57
C CYS A 14 -4.89 6.96 -31.58
N SER A 15 -4.90 8.30 -31.58
CA SER A 15 -4.15 9.10 -30.59
C SER A 15 -4.95 9.38 -29.31
N LEU A 16 -6.12 8.77 -29.12
CA LEU A 16 -6.87 8.79 -27.86
C LEU A 16 -6.62 7.55 -27.00
N PHE A 17 -5.56 6.79 -27.30
CA PHE A 17 -5.18 5.63 -26.50
C PHE A 17 -4.32 6.08 -25.31
N VAL A 18 -4.92 5.90 -24.13
CA VAL A 18 -4.32 5.95 -22.79
C VAL A 18 -4.02 7.36 -22.27
N LEU A 19 -5.08 8.05 -21.84
CA LEU A 19 -4.98 8.64 -20.51
C LEU A 19 -4.92 7.47 -19.53
N PRO A 20 -3.94 7.37 -18.61
CA PRO A 20 -4.13 6.51 -17.47
C PRO A 20 -5.42 7.02 -16.82
N ALA A 21 -6.45 6.16 -16.84
CA ALA A 21 -7.57 6.34 -15.95
C ALA A 21 -6.94 6.61 -14.58
N GLY A 22 -7.33 7.71 -13.93
CA GLY A 22 -6.93 7.97 -12.56
C GLY A 22 -7.18 6.68 -11.79
N ALA A 23 -6.11 5.94 -11.53
CA ALA A 23 -6.13 4.88 -10.57
C ALA A 23 -6.47 5.64 -9.30
N ALA A 24 -7.66 5.40 -8.76
CA ALA A 24 -7.91 5.78 -7.39
C ALA A 24 -6.92 4.96 -6.59
N THR A 25 -5.75 5.54 -6.31
CA THR A 25 -4.77 4.92 -5.44
C THR A 25 -5.45 4.82 -4.09
N GLU A 26 -5.67 3.58 -3.63
CA GLU A 26 -6.32 3.37 -2.34
C GLU A 26 -5.37 3.87 -1.26
N THR A 27 -5.78 4.93 -0.57
CA THR A 27 -5.03 5.47 0.54
C THR A 27 -5.13 4.52 1.73
N MET A 28 -4.01 3.93 2.13
CA MET A 28 -3.92 3.00 3.26
C MET A 28 -3.91 3.72 4.61
N TYR A 29 -3.17 4.84 4.67
CA TYR A 29 -3.00 5.69 5.85
C TYR A 29 -3.08 7.16 5.44
N GLU A 30 -3.75 8.00 6.22
CA GLU A 30 -3.83 9.44 5.95
C GLU A 30 -3.94 10.28 7.22
N ASN A 31 -3.47 11.52 7.12
CA ASN A 31 -3.80 12.58 8.05
C ASN A 31 -3.86 13.93 7.30
N ASP A 32 -3.76 15.04 8.05
CA ASP A 32 -3.77 16.35 7.42
C ASP A 32 -2.60 16.58 6.47
N SER A 33 -1.40 16.06 6.71
CA SER A 33 -0.22 16.37 5.88
C SER A 33 0.26 15.24 4.98
N PHE A 34 -0.24 14.01 5.18
CA PHE A 34 0.24 12.81 4.50
C PHE A 34 -0.89 11.93 3.95
N ARG A 35 -0.64 11.30 2.80
CA ARG A 35 -1.47 10.24 2.21
C ARG A 35 -0.56 9.11 1.74
N ILE A 36 -0.76 7.92 2.26
CA ILE A 36 0.05 6.75 1.93
C ILE A 36 -0.70 5.88 0.95
N HIS A 37 -0.04 5.60 -0.17
CA HIS A 37 -0.59 4.90 -1.32
C HIS A 37 -0.19 3.43 -1.33
N SER A 38 1.05 3.14 -0.95
CA SER A 38 1.57 1.78 -0.86
C SER A 38 2.57 1.68 0.29
N VAL A 39 2.60 0.49 0.87
CA VAL A 39 3.59 0.08 1.87
C VAL A 39 3.97 -1.36 1.55
N GLU A 40 5.21 -1.55 1.13
CA GLU A 40 5.76 -2.83 0.75
C GLU A 40 7.04 -3.10 1.56
N SER A 41 7.39 -4.38 1.69
CA SER A 41 8.68 -4.76 2.28
C SER A 41 9.30 -5.90 1.49
N ASP A 42 10.62 -5.83 1.32
CA ASP A 42 11.42 -6.88 0.68
C ASP A 42 12.61 -7.22 1.58
N GLY A 43 12.51 -8.33 2.30
CA GLY A 43 13.52 -8.76 3.26
C GLY A 43 13.69 -7.76 4.41
N SER A 44 14.72 -6.92 4.32
CA SER A 44 15.04 -5.89 5.31
C SER A 44 14.80 -4.46 4.82
N THR A 45 14.25 -4.29 3.62
CA THR A 45 13.96 -2.98 3.02
C THR A 45 12.46 -2.70 3.09
N ILE A 46 12.10 -1.48 3.48
CA ILE A 46 10.73 -0.97 3.50
C ILE A 46 10.57 0.07 2.39
N LEU A 47 9.52 -0.06 1.60
CA LEU A 47 9.16 0.88 0.52
C LEU A 47 7.82 1.52 0.84
N ILE A 48 7.79 2.85 0.93
CA ILE A 48 6.57 3.64 1.18
C ILE A 48 6.44 4.67 0.07
N GLU A 49 5.32 4.62 -0.65
CA GLU A 49 4.95 5.63 -1.64
C GLU A 49 3.75 6.44 -1.10
N GLY A 50 3.80 7.76 -1.29
CA GLY A 50 2.74 8.62 -0.78
C GLY A 50 2.78 10.02 -1.37
N GLU A 51 1.89 10.86 -0.85
CA GLU A 51 1.88 12.30 -1.05
C GLU A 51 2.02 13.01 0.29
N ALA A 52 2.76 14.11 0.29
CA ALA A 52 2.93 14.99 1.43
C ALA A 52 2.66 16.45 1.04
N ARG A 53 2.07 17.23 1.94
CA ARG A 53 1.93 18.69 1.80
C ARG A 53 2.59 19.43 2.95
N VAL A 54 3.91 19.29 3.02
CA VAL A 54 4.75 19.70 4.17
C VAL A 54 5.64 20.89 3.84
N PHE A 55 6.15 21.57 4.87
CA PHE A 55 7.07 22.69 4.71
C PHE A 55 8.37 22.24 4.02
N GLU A 56 8.85 23.02 3.05
CA GLU A 56 10.05 22.72 2.25
C GLU A 56 10.07 21.33 1.60
N ALA A 57 8.89 20.71 1.41
CA ALA A 57 8.75 19.35 0.89
C ALA A 57 9.50 18.28 1.71
N THR A 58 9.90 18.56 2.95
CA THR A 58 10.70 17.63 3.76
C THR A 58 9.79 16.70 4.54
N VAL A 59 9.90 15.40 4.24
CA VAL A 59 9.20 14.32 4.94
C VAL A 59 10.21 13.62 5.82
N SER A 60 10.09 13.79 7.14
CA SER A 60 10.97 13.15 8.12
C SER A 60 10.34 11.83 8.58
N TYR A 61 11.18 10.87 8.97
CA TYR A 61 10.71 9.60 9.51
C TYR A 61 11.59 9.11 10.65
N VAL A 62 10.99 8.30 11.52
CA VAL A 62 11.69 7.38 12.43
C VAL A 62 11.12 5.98 12.29
N VAL A 63 11.98 4.98 12.51
CA VAL A 63 11.58 3.58 12.61
C VAL A 63 11.66 3.17 14.06
N GLU A 64 10.56 2.67 14.60
CA GLU A 64 10.49 2.16 15.96
C GLU A 64 10.34 0.64 15.99
N GLU A 65 11.02 0.03 16.97
CA GLU A 65 10.82 -1.35 17.39
C GLU A 65 10.65 -1.39 18.91
N ASP A 66 9.56 -2.01 19.38
CA ASP A 66 9.23 -2.11 20.81
C ASP A 66 9.30 -0.76 21.55
N GLY A 67 8.89 0.32 20.87
CA GLY A 67 8.90 1.69 21.39
C GLY A 67 10.31 2.30 21.55
N ARG A 68 11.29 1.81 20.78
CA ARG A 68 12.61 2.43 20.65
C ARG A 68 12.87 2.79 19.20
N GLU A 69 13.32 4.01 18.98
CA GLU A 69 13.83 4.44 17.67
C GLU A 69 15.10 3.66 17.33
N ILE A 70 15.09 2.97 16.19
CA ILE A 70 16.20 2.16 15.68
C ILE A 70 16.83 2.75 14.41
N ASP A 71 16.10 3.60 13.70
CA ASP A 71 16.57 4.34 12.52
C ASP A 71 15.79 5.65 12.35
N GLU A 72 16.38 6.63 11.67
CA GLU A 72 15.77 7.93 11.39
C GLU A 72 16.30 8.51 10.08
N GLY A 73 15.50 9.38 9.45
CA GLY A 73 15.93 10.04 8.22
C GLY A 73 14.88 10.97 7.65
N PHE A 74 15.08 11.32 6.38
CA PHE A 74 14.14 12.12 5.63
C PHE A 74 14.19 11.81 4.14
N THR A 75 13.08 12.08 3.45
CA THR A 75 12.98 12.16 1.99
C THR A 75 12.40 13.52 1.59
N THR A 76 12.32 13.78 0.29
CA THR A 76 11.78 15.03 -0.25
C THR A 76 10.63 14.73 -1.20
N ALA A 77 9.48 15.34 -0.94
CA ALA A 77 8.35 15.31 -1.84
C ALA A 77 8.62 16.17 -3.09
N THR A 78 7.95 15.88 -4.20
CA THR A 78 8.14 16.59 -5.46
C THR A 78 7.73 18.06 -5.41
N THR A 79 6.87 18.44 -4.47
CA THR A 79 6.36 19.80 -4.26
C THR A 79 6.19 20.09 -2.77
N ALA A 80 6.49 21.33 -2.34
CA ALA A 80 6.26 21.78 -0.97
C ALA A 80 4.81 22.26 -0.77
N GLY A 81 4.33 22.21 0.47
CA GLY A 81 3.01 22.72 0.83
C GLY A 81 2.77 24.17 0.38
N PRO A 82 1.53 24.57 0.05
CA PRO A 82 0.28 23.88 0.39
C PRO A 82 -0.19 22.81 -0.60
N ASP A 83 0.49 22.66 -1.74
CA ASP A 83 0.17 21.63 -2.73
C ASP A 83 0.66 20.25 -2.26
N TRP A 84 0.03 19.19 -2.76
CA TRP A 84 0.45 17.81 -2.51
C TRP A 84 1.61 17.46 -3.45
N GLY A 85 2.73 17.00 -2.90
CA GLY A 85 3.86 16.45 -3.63
C GLY A 85 4.00 14.96 -3.38
N GLU A 86 4.25 14.19 -4.42
CA GLU A 86 4.57 12.75 -4.34
C GLU A 86 5.93 12.55 -3.67
N PHE A 87 6.09 11.48 -2.90
CA PHE A 87 7.38 11.04 -2.38
C PHE A 87 7.51 9.51 -2.44
N ASP A 88 8.75 9.08 -2.60
CA ASP A 88 9.17 7.69 -2.50
C ASP A 88 10.17 7.59 -1.34
N LEU A 89 9.93 6.66 -0.42
CA LEU A 89 10.75 6.42 0.76
C LEU A 89 11.21 4.97 0.77
N GLU A 90 12.53 4.78 0.73
CA GLU A 90 13.21 3.48 0.84
C GLU A 90 14.01 3.49 2.15
N ILE A 91 13.75 2.52 3.02
CA ILE A 91 14.40 2.40 4.33
C ILE A 91 15.04 1.02 4.42
N ASP A 92 16.37 0.99 4.59
CA ASP A 92 17.11 -0.23 4.83
C ASP A 92 17.30 -0.47 6.33
N VAL A 93 16.55 -1.42 6.88
CA VAL A 93 16.70 -1.85 8.27
C VAL A 93 17.82 -2.89 8.35
N ALA A 94 18.53 -2.95 9.49
CA ALA A 94 19.61 -3.92 9.69
C ALA A 94 19.15 -5.36 9.39
N GLN A 95 20.03 -6.11 8.71
CA GLN A 95 19.72 -7.42 8.14
C GLN A 95 19.18 -8.42 9.18
N LEU A 96 18.09 -9.08 8.80
CA LEU A 96 17.45 -10.17 9.53
C LEU A 96 18.23 -11.48 9.37
N ASP A 97 18.21 -12.32 10.40
CA ASP A 97 18.59 -13.72 10.22
C ASP A 97 17.53 -14.44 9.35
N GLU A 98 17.94 -15.49 8.64
CA GLU A 98 17.05 -16.25 7.76
C GLU A 98 15.87 -16.86 8.55
N GLY A 99 14.64 -16.57 8.12
CA GLY A 99 13.41 -16.99 8.79
C GLY A 99 12.98 -16.13 9.98
N GLU A 100 13.63 -14.99 10.22
CA GLU A 100 13.22 -14.01 11.21
C GLU A 100 12.17 -13.03 10.63
N THR A 101 11.23 -12.63 11.47
CA THR A 101 10.22 -11.61 11.17
C THR A 101 10.28 -10.55 12.26
N ARG A 102 10.21 -9.28 11.89
CA ARG A 102 10.19 -8.14 12.84
C ARG A 102 8.99 -7.25 12.56
N ASP A 103 8.31 -6.87 13.63
CA ASP A 103 7.23 -5.89 13.60
C ASP A 103 7.79 -4.52 13.94
N LEU A 104 7.65 -3.59 13.01
CA LEU A 104 8.17 -2.24 13.08
C LEU A 104 7.03 -1.23 12.96
N THR A 105 7.28 -0.01 13.40
CA THR A 105 6.41 1.14 13.13
C THR A 105 7.24 2.23 12.47
N VAL A 106 6.90 2.59 11.24
CA VAL A 106 7.46 3.78 10.58
C VAL A 106 6.57 4.96 10.94
N ILE A 107 7.13 5.95 11.61
CA ILE A 107 6.43 7.18 11.96
C ILE A 107 6.94 8.26 11.01
N ILE A 108 6.10 8.73 10.11
CA ILE A 108 6.42 9.88 9.26
C ILE A 108 5.83 11.16 9.87
N PHE A 109 6.54 12.27 9.71
CA PHE A 109 6.15 13.55 10.29
C PHE A 109 6.76 14.73 9.53
N SER A 110 6.24 15.91 9.82
CA SER A 110 6.86 17.18 9.42
C SER A 110 7.44 17.89 10.63
N GLU A 111 8.51 18.66 10.44
CA GLU A 111 9.07 19.47 11.51
C GLU A 111 8.50 20.89 11.48
N SER A 112 8.14 21.39 12.66
CA SER A 112 7.76 22.78 12.86
C SER A 112 8.93 23.71 12.55
N ALA A 113 8.74 24.64 11.61
CA ALA A 113 9.74 25.67 11.32
C ALA A 113 9.96 26.65 12.50
N ASP A 114 9.03 26.69 13.46
CA ASP A 114 9.10 27.59 14.60
C ASP A 114 10.00 27.04 15.73
N ASP A 115 9.93 25.73 16.00
CA ASP A 115 10.57 25.11 17.17
C ASP A 115 11.17 23.71 16.94
N GLY A 116 11.05 23.16 15.73
CA GLY A 116 11.53 21.82 15.39
C GLY A 116 10.72 20.68 16.01
N SER A 117 9.56 20.96 16.59
CA SER A 117 8.67 19.90 17.09
C SER A 117 8.11 19.06 15.95
N ARG A 118 7.89 17.77 16.20
CA ARG A 118 7.20 16.88 15.26
C ARG A 118 5.73 17.29 15.16
N MET A 119 5.24 17.36 13.93
CA MET A 119 3.86 17.70 13.60
C MET A 119 3.30 16.70 12.60
N ASP A 120 1.98 16.53 12.64
CA ASP A 120 1.23 15.66 11.73
C ASP A 120 1.82 14.25 11.65
N GLU A 121 2.19 13.67 12.79
CA GLU A 121 2.73 12.31 12.85
C GLU A 121 1.71 11.31 12.27
N LEU A 122 2.20 10.36 11.48
CA LEU A 122 1.44 9.25 10.93
C LEU A 122 2.20 7.95 11.16
N GLU A 123 1.61 7.07 11.97
CA GLU A 123 2.17 5.76 12.31
C GLU A 123 1.76 4.70 11.26
N ILE A 124 2.75 4.02 10.71
CA ILE A 124 2.59 3.01 9.65
C ILE A 124 3.19 1.69 10.17
N PRO A 125 2.37 0.73 10.63
CA PRO A 125 2.86 -0.57 11.06
C PRO A 125 3.36 -1.37 9.85
N VAL A 126 4.58 -1.91 9.94
CA VAL A 126 5.21 -2.71 8.88
C VAL A 126 5.81 -3.97 9.49
N THR A 127 5.58 -5.11 8.85
CA THR A 127 6.23 -6.37 9.21
C THR A 127 7.25 -6.72 8.13
N ILE A 128 8.51 -6.88 8.50
CA ILE A 128 9.62 -7.26 7.60
C ILE A 128 10.05 -8.70 7.87
N GLY A 129 10.48 -9.46 6.86
CA GLY A 129 10.84 -10.89 6.99
C GLY A 129 10.53 -11.74 5.76
N GLU A 130 10.63 -13.08 5.89
CA GLU A 130 10.38 -14.04 4.79
C GLU A 130 8.92 -13.91 4.31
N ASP A 131 8.78 -13.45 3.05
CA ASP A 131 7.55 -12.99 2.38
C ASP A 131 6.88 -11.76 3.04
N GLY A 132 7.51 -10.58 2.88
CA GLY A 132 6.89 -9.26 3.07
C GLY A 132 5.69 -9.03 2.13
N GLY A 133 4.62 -9.78 2.35
CA GLY A 133 3.38 -9.68 1.59
C GLY A 133 2.73 -8.30 1.79
N PRO A 134 1.92 -7.82 0.82
CA PRO A 134 1.23 -6.55 0.94
C PRO A 134 0.42 -6.49 2.24
N LEU A 135 0.60 -5.42 3.01
CA LEU A 135 -0.10 -5.21 4.27
C LEU A 135 -1.62 -5.33 4.07
N PRO A 136 -2.37 -5.93 5.02
CA PRO A 136 -3.80 -6.08 4.87
C PRO A 136 -4.48 -4.72 4.89
N ALA A 137 -5.12 -4.35 3.77
CA ALA A 137 -6.10 -3.28 3.75
C ALA A 137 -7.16 -3.54 4.83
N THR A 138 -7.20 -2.66 5.83
CA THR A 138 -8.23 -2.57 6.87
C THR A 138 -8.37 -3.80 7.79
N SER A 139 -8.06 -3.57 9.06
CA SER A 139 -8.56 -4.37 10.17
C SER A 139 -10.06 -4.60 10.02
N THR A 140 -10.46 -5.83 9.74
CA THR A 140 -11.77 -6.28 10.24
C THR A 140 -11.56 -7.32 11.31
N PHE A 141 -11.54 -6.83 12.55
CA PHE A 141 -12.08 -7.57 13.69
C PHE A 141 -13.52 -7.99 13.35
N TYR A 142 -13.69 -9.05 12.58
CA TYR A 142 -14.91 -9.84 12.60
C TYR A 142 -14.77 -10.85 13.73
N PRO A 143 -15.63 -10.83 14.78
CA PRO A 143 -15.66 -11.90 15.75
C PRO A 143 -15.97 -13.21 15.03
N ALA A 144 -15.45 -14.32 15.58
CA ALA A 144 -15.52 -15.68 15.09
C ALA A 144 -16.95 -16.27 14.92
N ALA A 145 -17.81 -15.63 14.13
CA ALA A 145 -19.22 -15.94 13.96
C ALA A 145 -19.66 -16.10 12.48
N MET A 146 -18.72 -16.19 11.53
CA MET A 146 -19.02 -16.50 10.12
C MET A 146 -18.30 -17.77 9.60
N LEU A 147 -18.20 -18.81 10.44
CA LEU A 147 -17.98 -20.19 9.97
C LEU A 147 -19.31 -20.96 9.86
N LEU A 148 -20.29 -20.40 9.19
CA LEU A 148 -21.51 -21.12 8.80
C LEU A 148 -21.95 -20.63 7.43
N GLY A 149 -21.44 -21.26 6.37
CA GLY A 149 -21.96 -20.90 5.05
C GLY A 149 -21.40 -21.57 3.81
N VAL A 150 -20.36 -22.41 3.83
CA VAL A 150 -19.89 -23.05 2.56
C VAL A 150 -19.29 -24.45 2.76
N ILE A 151 -19.97 -25.36 3.48
CA ILE A 151 -19.65 -26.82 3.47
C ILE A 151 -20.88 -27.69 3.14
N ILE A 152 -21.96 -27.13 2.60
CA ILE A 152 -23.14 -27.93 2.19
C ILE A 152 -23.44 -27.75 0.71
N PHE A 153 -22.52 -28.13 -0.19
CA PHE A 153 -22.89 -28.35 -1.60
C PHE A 153 -22.12 -29.46 -2.35
N ILE A 154 -21.23 -30.22 -1.71
CA ILE A 154 -20.50 -31.34 -2.38
C ILE A 154 -20.91 -32.74 -1.86
N THR A 155 -21.80 -32.84 -0.87
CA THR A 155 -22.24 -34.14 -0.31
C THR A 155 -23.72 -34.46 -0.58
N GLY A 156 -24.36 -33.77 -1.53
CA GLY A 156 -25.78 -33.94 -1.87
C GLY A 156 -26.10 -34.70 -3.17
N THR A 157 -25.10 -34.95 -4.02
CA THR A 157 -25.32 -35.57 -5.36
C THR A 157 -24.68 -36.96 -5.50
N PHE A 158 -23.88 -37.42 -4.53
CA PHE A 158 -23.23 -38.73 -4.60
C PHE A 158 -23.98 -39.86 -3.84
N LEU A 159 -25.11 -39.55 -3.20
CA LEU A 159 -25.89 -40.51 -2.39
C LEU A 159 -27.18 -41.03 -3.07
N LEU A 160 -27.34 -40.84 -4.38
CA LEU A 160 -28.41 -41.49 -5.16
C LEU A 160 -27.93 -42.64 -6.07
N PHE A 161 -26.65 -43.05 -6.00
CA PHE A 161 -26.13 -44.09 -6.92
C PHE A 161 -25.76 -45.45 -6.29
N ARG A 162 -26.22 -45.76 -5.06
CA ARG A 162 -26.12 -47.14 -4.54
C ARG A 162 -27.40 -47.61 -3.86
N ARG A 163 -28.38 -48.06 -4.65
CA ARG A 163 -29.22 -49.21 -4.28
C ARG A 163 -30.00 -49.80 -5.47
N ARG A 164 -29.90 -51.14 -5.58
CA ARG A 164 -30.47 -52.11 -6.55
C ARG A 164 -29.59 -52.35 -7.79
N ALA A 165 -29.14 -53.57 -8.08
CA ALA A 165 -29.71 -54.88 -7.79
C ALA A 165 -28.67 -55.93 -7.38
N THR A 166 -29.09 -56.84 -6.50
CA THR A 166 -28.50 -58.17 -6.27
C THR A 166 -29.52 -59.22 -6.72
N ASN A 167 -29.00 -60.25 -7.38
CA ASN A 167 -29.63 -61.51 -7.86
C ASN A 167 -30.73 -61.40 -8.91
#